data_AF-A0A071MFS9-F1
#
_entry.id   AF-A0A071MFS9-F1
#
_cell.length_a   1.000
_cell.length_b   1.000
_cell.length_c   1.000
_cell.angle_alpha   90.00
_cell.angle_beta   90.00
_cell.angle_gamma   90.00
#
_symmetry.space_group_name_H-M   'P 1'
#
loop_
_entity.id
_entity.type
_entity.pdbx_description
1 polymer ?
#
loop_
_entity_poly.entity_id
_entity_poly.type
_entity_poly.pdbx_seq_one_letter_code
_entity_poly.pdbx_strand_id
1 'polypeptide(L)'
;MVFYVRNVIPFMKSVYDQLIKRHGLCEDFEVWVDTAEWLHISTLRSLSEVLSSDEVTVVSYEAIKKRVVDSFVDLIGVSTLENQDRIVNRSLTGVERSLLRRINREFGASFSEEVSDRMIYAEPFAKSESVEMTDEVEGGLEKRYRADIDWVNSHFFGGADVVSLSGERNKTDRQALAVETSLSIEGEMVGHEARVRDLVLNWALEKIALTQQSGASHVASALLNIDWHLANDPLIPQDFDPIAYLLNNTDILAAGTPPYAHFIAHGRYETGRIWMAGANGGWSKAKEGFAEKSQELNELKEELARERIKSDAECAKVTVSIRGEVEALLRQQAERERKYAEELAHAHSRIDRERLASIEAAEKTYTPLIEEHVRRTSALEKRLLDAQDQLHKARQEIELLLRQQLERSQAHAEQIARLHLGMDEARAVMIDAANKKQSILVDEFEQRASILESELSRMRSQFEASRSEIEALLRRTADLERQSTHE
;
A
#
# COMPACT_ATOMS: atom_id res chain seq x y z
N MET A 1 8.79 -26.91 -24.96
CA MET A 1 8.01 -25.72 -25.35
C MET A 1 6.77 -25.65 -24.48
N VAL A 2 6.44 -24.47 -23.93
CA VAL A 2 5.20 -24.27 -23.16
C VAL A 2 4.22 -23.48 -24.01
N PHE A 3 2.98 -23.97 -24.15
CA PHE A 3 1.93 -23.32 -24.90
C PHE A 3 0.69 -23.10 -24.04
N TYR A 4 0.26 -21.84 -23.90
CA TYR A 4 -0.97 -21.50 -23.18
C TYR A 4 -2.15 -21.44 -24.14
N VAL A 5 -3.02 -22.43 -24.07
CA VAL A 5 -4.23 -22.50 -24.90
C VAL A 5 -5.40 -21.80 -24.20
N ARG A 6 -6.15 -21.00 -24.95
CA ARG A 6 -7.38 -20.36 -24.51
C ARG A 6 -8.61 -20.98 -25.12
N ASN A 7 -9.74 -20.87 -24.42
CA ASN A 7 -11.06 -21.15 -24.98
C ASN A 7 -11.34 -20.27 -26.22
N VAL A 8 -12.10 -20.81 -27.17
CA VAL A 8 -12.25 -20.22 -28.51
C VAL A 8 -12.82 -18.80 -28.45
N ILE A 9 -14.00 -18.61 -27.86
CA ILE A 9 -14.65 -17.28 -27.81
C ILE A 9 -13.85 -16.27 -26.97
N PRO A 10 -13.37 -16.59 -25.75
CA PRO A 10 -12.51 -15.68 -25.00
C PRO A 10 -11.23 -15.28 -25.75
N PHE A 11 -10.63 -16.20 -26.50
CA PHE A 11 -9.50 -15.89 -27.36
C PHE A 11 -9.90 -14.92 -28.48
N MET A 12 -10.97 -15.22 -29.23
CA MET A 12 -11.43 -14.39 -30.34
C MET A 12 -11.75 -12.96 -29.89
N LYS A 13 -12.45 -12.80 -28.76
CA LYS A 13 -12.72 -11.49 -28.15
C LYS A 13 -11.44 -10.73 -27.81
N SER A 14 -10.45 -11.45 -27.26
CA SER A 14 -9.15 -10.87 -26.93
C SER A 14 -8.38 -10.43 -28.16
N VAL A 15 -8.39 -11.22 -29.24
CA VAL A 15 -7.73 -10.88 -30.52
C VAL A 15 -8.43 -9.69 -31.17
N TYR A 16 -9.75 -9.70 -31.22
CA TYR A 16 -10.56 -8.61 -31.75
C TYR A 16 -10.22 -7.27 -31.08
N ASP A 17 -10.17 -7.23 -29.76
CA ASP A 17 -9.77 -6.02 -29.03
C ASP A 17 -8.32 -5.59 -29.38
N GLN A 18 -7.39 -6.53 -29.57
CA GLN A 18 -6.03 -6.17 -30.02
C GLN A 18 -6.00 -5.60 -31.43
N LEU A 19 -6.80 -6.16 -32.35
CA LEU A 19 -6.90 -5.65 -33.72
C LEU A 19 -7.51 -4.24 -33.76
N ILE A 20 -8.46 -3.94 -32.88
CA ILE A 20 -9.00 -2.57 -32.74
C ILE A 20 -7.97 -1.61 -32.16
N LYS A 21 -7.17 -2.05 -31.17
CA LYS A 21 -6.18 -1.22 -30.46
C LYS A 21 -4.91 -0.93 -31.26
N ARG A 22 -4.46 -1.87 -32.09
CA ARG A 22 -3.12 -1.81 -32.70
C ARG A 22 -3.16 -1.79 -34.22
N HIS A 23 -4.24 -2.28 -34.82
CA HIS A 23 -4.32 -2.53 -36.26
C HIS A 23 -5.48 -1.81 -36.95
N GLY A 24 -6.20 -0.93 -36.24
CA GLY A 24 -7.22 -0.11 -36.86
C GLY A 24 -8.49 -0.87 -37.27
N LEU A 25 -8.79 -2.04 -36.68
CA LEU A 25 -10.02 -2.75 -37.00
C LEU A 25 -11.24 -1.89 -36.64
N CYS A 26 -12.20 -1.81 -37.54
CA CYS A 26 -13.41 -0.99 -37.39
C CYS A 26 -14.72 -1.78 -37.61
N GLU A 27 -14.64 -3.02 -38.08
CA GLU A 27 -15.77 -3.92 -38.29
C GLU A 27 -16.40 -4.39 -36.98
N ASP A 28 -17.67 -4.80 -37.02
CA ASP A 28 -18.36 -5.38 -35.86
C ASP A 28 -17.81 -6.78 -35.56
N PHE A 29 -17.87 -7.19 -34.29
CA PHE A 29 -17.34 -8.48 -33.85
C PHE A 29 -17.98 -9.64 -34.62
N GLU A 30 -19.30 -9.61 -34.81
CA GLU A 30 -20.03 -10.66 -35.53
C GLU A 30 -19.61 -10.79 -36.99
N VAL A 31 -19.26 -9.67 -37.64
CA VAL A 31 -18.77 -9.66 -39.02
C VAL A 31 -17.35 -10.24 -39.08
N TRP A 32 -16.49 -9.77 -38.19
CA TRP A 32 -15.09 -10.20 -38.15
C TRP A 32 -14.96 -11.68 -37.76
N VAL A 33 -15.68 -12.12 -36.74
CA VAL A 33 -15.56 -13.48 -36.18
C VAL A 33 -16.01 -14.55 -37.16
N ASP A 34 -16.89 -14.22 -38.12
CA ASP A 34 -17.33 -15.16 -39.14
C ASP A 34 -16.18 -15.60 -40.07
N THR A 35 -15.14 -14.79 -40.23
CA THR A 35 -13.96 -15.15 -41.04
C THR A 35 -12.70 -15.40 -40.20
N ALA A 36 -12.75 -15.11 -38.90
CA ALA A 36 -11.61 -15.26 -38.01
C ALA A 36 -11.22 -16.73 -37.78
N GLU A 37 -9.92 -16.98 -37.81
CA GLU A 37 -9.32 -18.28 -37.51
C GLU A 37 -8.89 -18.38 -36.05
N TRP A 38 -9.16 -19.52 -35.40
CA TRP A 38 -8.64 -19.81 -34.08
C TRP A 38 -7.16 -20.21 -34.18
N LEU A 39 -6.26 -19.22 -34.22
CA LEU A 39 -4.83 -19.43 -34.45
C LEU A 39 -4.15 -20.45 -33.50
N HIS A 40 -4.73 -20.73 -32.33
CA HIS A 40 -4.21 -21.78 -31.45
C HIS A 40 -4.27 -23.16 -32.09
N ILE A 41 -5.33 -23.51 -32.85
CA ILE A 41 -5.41 -24.84 -33.44
C ILE A 41 -4.34 -25.05 -34.53
N SER A 42 -4.18 -24.08 -35.44
CA SER A 42 -3.18 -24.18 -36.51
C SER A 42 -1.75 -24.20 -35.95
N THR A 43 -1.49 -23.42 -34.91
CA THR A 43 -0.20 -23.45 -34.21
C THR A 43 0.05 -24.80 -33.52
N LEU A 44 -0.92 -25.33 -32.76
CA LEU A 44 -0.77 -26.60 -32.05
C LEU A 44 -0.58 -27.78 -33.01
N ARG A 45 -1.30 -27.81 -34.14
CA ARG A 45 -1.10 -28.83 -35.18
C ARG A 45 0.30 -28.76 -35.77
N SER A 46 0.75 -27.57 -36.15
CA SER A 46 2.10 -27.36 -36.68
C SER A 46 3.18 -27.80 -35.69
N LEU A 47 2.99 -27.52 -34.39
CA LEU A 47 3.92 -27.97 -33.34
C LEU A 47 3.90 -29.48 -33.18
N SER A 48 2.74 -30.13 -33.28
CA SER A 48 2.60 -31.58 -33.14
C SER A 48 3.17 -32.36 -34.33
N GLU A 49 3.34 -31.72 -35.48
CA GLU A 49 4.01 -32.29 -36.65
C GLU A 49 5.54 -32.30 -36.51
N VAL A 50 6.08 -31.34 -35.75
CA VAL A 50 7.54 -31.10 -35.65
C VAL A 50 8.13 -31.62 -34.35
N LEU A 51 7.38 -31.52 -33.24
CA LEU A 51 7.83 -31.87 -31.90
C LEU A 51 7.07 -33.08 -31.37
N SER A 52 7.74 -33.88 -30.55
CA SER A 52 7.10 -35.00 -29.84
C SER A 52 6.20 -34.49 -28.71
N SER A 53 5.22 -35.30 -28.30
CA SER A 53 4.28 -34.94 -27.23
C SER A 53 4.96 -34.62 -25.90
N ASP A 54 6.14 -35.19 -25.63
CA ASP A 54 6.92 -34.93 -24.40
C ASP A 54 7.65 -33.58 -24.44
N GLU A 55 7.81 -32.98 -25.62
CA GLU A 55 8.50 -31.69 -25.83
C GLU A 55 7.54 -30.50 -25.80
N VAL A 56 6.22 -30.73 -25.82
CA VAL A 56 5.19 -29.68 -25.84
C VAL A 56 4.30 -29.82 -24.62
N THR A 57 4.40 -28.86 -23.71
CA THR A 57 3.50 -28.75 -22.56
C THR A 57 2.41 -27.74 -22.88
N VAL A 58 1.18 -28.21 -23.01
CA VAL A 58 0.00 -27.36 -23.24
C VAL A 58 -0.73 -27.12 -21.91
N VAL A 59 -1.01 -25.85 -21.61
CA VAL A 59 -1.65 -25.42 -20.35
C VAL A 59 -2.89 -24.60 -20.68
N SER A 60 -4.00 -24.89 -20.01
CA SER A 60 -5.23 -24.07 -20.12
C SER A 60 -5.05 -22.72 -19.43
N TYR A 61 -5.06 -21.66 -20.21
CA TYR A 61 -4.95 -20.30 -19.70
C TYR A 61 -6.11 -19.95 -18.75
N GLU A 62 -7.33 -20.39 -19.05
CA GLU A 62 -8.52 -20.10 -18.23
C GLU A 62 -8.38 -20.65 -16.80
N ALA A 63 -7.75 -21.82 -16.64
CA ALA A 63 -7.51 -22.44 -15.34
C ALA A 63 -6.46 -21.66 -14.51
N ILE A 64 -5.51 -21.00 -15.16
CA ILE A 64 -4.32 -20.40 -14.52
C ILE A 64 -4.22 -18.88 -14.67
N LYS A 65 -5.23 -18.20 -15.24
CA LYS A 65 -5.20 -16.77 -15.60
C LYS A 65 -4.78 -15.79 -14.48
N LYS A 66 -4.93 -16.19 -13.20
CA LYS A 66 -4.50 -15.39 -12.03
C LYS A 66 -3.06 -15.66 -11.57
N ARG A 67 -2.43 -16.72 -12.09
CA ARG A 67 -1.12 -17.24 -11.67
C ARG A 67 -0.28 -17.67 -12.88
N VAL A 68 -0.39 -16.93 -13.98
CA VAL A 68 0.30 -17.27 -15.24
C VAL A 68 1.82 -17.24 -15.07
N VAL A 69 2.33 -16.23 -14.36
CA VAL A 69 3.76 -16.10 -14.08
C VAL A 69 4.25 -17.27 -13.22
N ASP A 70 3.57 -17.57 -12.11
CA ASP A 70 3.89 -18.72 -11.25
C ASP A 70 3.91 -20.02 -12.05
N SER A 71 2.86 -20.27 -12.84
CA SER A 71 2.77 -21.48 -13.68
C SER A 71 3.93 -21.61 -14.64
N PHE A 72 4.36 -20.50 -15.27
CA PHE A 72 5.50 -20.53 -16.18
C PHE A 72 6.81 -20.78 -15.44
N VAL A 73 7.02 -20.10 -14.31
CA VAL A 73 8.21 -20.20 -13.45
C VAL A 73 8.38 -21.62 -12.92
N ASP A 74 7.30 -22.24 -12.45
CA ASP A 74 7.27 -23.62 -11.99
C ASP A 74 7.67 -24.59 -13.12
N LEU A 75 7.18 -24.36 -14.35
CA LEU A 75 7.49 -25.20 -15.51
C LEU A 75 8.94 -25.11 -15.98
N ILE A 76 9.58 -23.94 -15.84
CA ILE A 76 11.00 -23.76 -16.20
C ILE A 76 11.96 -24.05 -15.04
N GLY A 77 11.45 -24.40 -13.85
CA GLY A 77 12.23 -24.81 -12.70
C GLY A 77 12.99 -23.68 -11.98
N VAL A 78 12.46 -22.46 -12.01
CA VAL A 78 13.05 -21.30 -11.33
C VAL A 78 12.37 -21.10 -9.97
N SER A 79 13.16 -20.98 -8.89
CA SER A 79 12.62 -21.04 -7.51
C SER A 79 12.17 -19.71 -6.91
N THR A 80 12.58 -18.57 -7.47
CA THR A 80 12.22 -17.23 -6.95
C THR A 80 12.35 -16.17 -8.04
N LEU A 81 11.29 -15.40 -8.25
CA LEU A 81 11.27 -14.29 -9.20
C LEU A 81 10.52 -13.12 -8.55
N GLU A 82 11.16 -11.96 -8.43
CA GLU A 82 10.50 -10.74 -7.99
C GLU A 82 9.67 -10.20 -9.17
N ASN A 83 8.34 -10.20 -9.04
CA ASN A 83 7.44 -9.62 -10.03
C ASN A 83 6.62 -8.47 -9.43
N GLN A 84 6.29 -7.50 -10.28
CA GLN A 84 5.31 -6.45 -9.96
C GLN A 84 4.05 -6.71 -10.76
N ASP A 85 2.93 -6.90 -10.07
CA ASP A 85 1.62 -7.04 -10.70
C ASP A 85 1.18 -5.69 -11.30
N ARG A 86 1.51 -5.50 -12.58
CA ARG A 86 1.07 -4.34 -13.36
C ARG A 86 -0.07 -4.75 -14.29
N ILE A 87 -1.17 -4.00 -14.28
CA ILE A 87 -2.23 -4.16 -15.27
C ILE A 87 -1.81 -3.41 -16.54
N VAL A 88 -1.15 -4.13 -17.45
CA VAL A 88 -0.61 -3.55 -18.69
C VAL A 88 -1.49 -3.82 -19.91
N ASN A 89 -2.39 -4.81 -19.84
CA ASN A 89 -3.13 -5.28 -21.00
C ASN A 89 -4.60 -5.56 -20.66
N ARG A 90 -5.36 -4.50 -20.39
CA ARG A 90 -6.82 -4.60 -20.22
C ARG A 90 -7.55 -4.61 -21.56
N SER A 91 -8.74 -5.19 -21.55
CA SER A 91 -9.69 -5.11 -22.67
C SER A 91 -10.32 -3.72 -22.71
N LEU A 92 -10.87 -3.34 -23.86
CA LEU A 92 -11.60 -2.08 -24.01
C LEU A 92 -12.99 -2.22 -23.38
N THR A 93 -13.50 -1.15 -22.78
CA THR A 93 -14.94 -1.07 -22.43
C THR A 93 -15.77 -0.94 -23.72
N GLY A 94 -17.09 -1.17 -23.63
CA GLY A 94 -17.99 -1.03 -24.76
C GLY A 94 -17.93 0.36 -25.40
N VAL A 95 -17.86 1.41 -24.57
CA VAL A 95 -17.74 2.80 -25.03
C VAL A 95 -16.41 3.05 -25.73
N GLU A 96 -15.29 2.65 -25.13
CA GLU A 96 -13.95 2.82 -25.70
C GLU A 96 -13.84 2.09 -27.04
N ARG A 97 -14.36 0.87 -27.11
CA ARG A 97 -14.40 0.05 -28.33
C ARG A 97 -15.21 0.72 -29.43
N SER A 98 -16.41 1.21 -29.12
CA SER A 98 -17.27 1.90 -30.07
C SER A 98 -16.62 3.17 -30.61
N LEU A 99 -16.04 3.98 -29.71
CA LEU A 99 -15.37 5.22 -30.09
C LEU A 99 -14.12 4.97 -30.93
N LEU A 100 -13.27 4.03 -30.52
CA LEU A 100 -12.03 3.72 -31.24
C LEU A 100 -12.32 3.13 -32.62
N ARG A 101 -13.35 2.29 -32.77
CA ARG A 101 -13.78 1.80 -34.08
C ARG A 101 -14.26 2.92 -35.00
N ARG A 102 -14.94 3.94 -34.48
CA ARG A 102 -15.32 5.14 -35.26
C ARG A 102 -14.09 5.92 -35.72
N ILE A 103 -13.11 6.11 -34.84
CA ILE A 103 -11.84 6.76 -35.18
C ILE A 103 -11.11 5.95 -36.26
N ASN A 104 -11.00 4.63 -36.08
CA ASN A 104 -10.36 3.73 -37.02
C ASN A 104 -11.05 3.73 -38.40
N ARG A 105 -12.37 3.91 -38.44
CA ARG A 105 -13.12 4.01 -39.70
C ARG A 105 -12.70 5.24 -40.52
N GLU A 106 -12.43 6.36 -39.86
CA GLU A 106 -12.07 7.61 -40.53
C GLU A 106 -10.56 7.70 -40.81
N PHE A 107 -9.71 7.21 -39.90
CA PHE A 107 -8.26 7.44 -39.92
C PHE A 107 -7.41 6.18 -40.06
N GLY A 108 -8.03 5.01 -40.19
CA GLY A 108 -7.35 3.71 -40.20
C GLY A 108 -6.59 3.47 -38.88
N ALA A 109 -5.47 2.75 -38.96
CA ALA A 109 -4.66 2.41 -37.79
C ALA A 109 -3.82 3.59 -37.24
N SER A 110 -3.77 4.73 -37.93
CA SER A 110 -2.80 5.82 -37.69
C SER A 110 -2.78 6.36 -36.26
N PHE A 111 -3.92 6.35 -35.59
CA PHE A 111 -4.09 6.87 -34.22
C PHE A 111 -4.58 5.81 -33.23
N SER A 112 -4.76 4.58 -33.70
CA SER A 112 -5.40 3.48 -32.99
C SER A 112 -4.67 3.16 -31.68
N GLU A 113 -3.36 2.97 -31.76
CA GLU A 113 -2.48 2.68 -30.63
C GLU A 113 -2.49 3.81 -29.61
N GLU A 114 -2.18 5.03 -30.04
CA GLU A 114 -2.04 6.18 -29.17
C GLU A 114 -3.33 6.52 -28.40
N VAL A 115 -4.47 6.50 -29.11
CA VAL A 115 -5.77 6.77 -28.48
C VAL A 115 -6.14 5.63 -27.53
N SER A 116 -5.90 4.38 -27.91
CA SER A 116 -6.20 3.23 -27.06
C SER A 116 -5.38 3.21 -25.77
N ASP A 117 -4.09 3.52 -25.85
CA ASP A 117 -3.20 3.56 -24.69
C ASP A 117 -3.63 4.68 -23.73
N ARG A 118 -4.00 5.85 -24.26
CA ARG A 118 -4.48 6.96 -23.43
C ARG A 118 -5.74 6.59 -22.65
N MET A 119 -6.70 5.89 -23.28
CA MET A 119 -7.89 5.40 -22.58
C MET A 119 -7.53 4.31 -21.55
N ILE A 120 -6.67 3.37 -21.92
CA ILE A 120 -6.28 2.24 -21.06
C ILE A 120 -5.60 2.69 -19.78
N TYR A 121 -4.61 3.57 -19.90
CA TYR A 121 -3.80 3.99 -18.77
C TYR A 121 -4.46 5.08 -17.93
N ALA A 122 -5.45 5.81 -18.46
CA ALA A 122 -6.24 6.74 -17.66
C ALA A 122 -7.09 6.03 -16.60
N GLU A 123 -7.66 4.87 -16.94
CA GLU A 123 -8.46 4.05 -16.01
C GLU A 123 -8.07 2.56 -16.08
N PRO A 124 -6.97 2.14 -15.42
CA PRO A 124 -6.46 0.77 -15.50
C PRO A 124 -7.40 -0.29 -14.91
N PHE A 125 -8.30 0.12 -14.00
CA PHE A 125 -9.22 -0.77 -13.29
C PHE A 125 -10.65 -0.77 -13.85
N ALA A 126 -10.90 -0.08 -14.96
CA ALA A 126 -12.20 -0.08 -15.60
C ALA A 126 -12.63 -1.50 -15.98
N LYS A 127 -13.87 -1.88 -15.64
CA LYS A 127 -14.42 -3.20 -15.97
C LYS A 127 -14.87 -3.22 -17.43
N SER A 128 -14.26 -4.06 -18.24
CA SER A 128 -14.67 -4.26 -19.63
C SER A 128 -15.91 -5.14 -19.72
N GLU A 129 -16.96 -4.66 -20.38
CA GLU A 129 -18.11 -5.51 -20.72
C GLU A 129 -17.69 -6.51 -21.80
N SER A 130 -18.20 -7.75 -21.69
CA SER A 130 -18.00 -8.74 -22.73
C SER A 130 -18.77 -8.33 -23.98
N VAL A 131 -18.17 -8.49 -25.15
CA VAL A 131 -18.87 -8.29 -26.42
C VAL A 131 -20.07 -9.25 -26.48
N GLU A 132 -21.27 -8.70 -26.60
CA GLU A 132 -22.49 -9.49 -26.79
C GLU A 132 -22.39 -10.26 -28.11
N MET A 133 -22.88 -11.50 -28.09
CA MET A 133 -22.83 -12.40 -29.22
C MET A 133 -24.17 -13.10 -29.32
N THR A 134 -24.69 -13.14 -30.53
CA THR A 134 -25.93 -13.86 -30.85
C THR A 134 -25.74 -15.38 -30.74
N ASP A 135 -26.81 -16.08 -30.38
CA ASP A 135 -26.83 -17.55 -30.28
C ASP A 135 -26.52 -18.19 -31.65
N GLU A 136 -26.88 -17.52 -32.74
CA GLU A 136 -26.58 -17.93 -34.12
C GLU A 136 -25.07 -17.98 -34.38
N VAL A 137 -24.33 -16.93 -33.99
CA VAL A 137 -22.87 -16.85 -34.17
C VAL A 137 -22.18 -17.87 -33.28
N GLU A 138 -22.63 -18.06 -32.03
CA GLU A 138 -22.09 -19.10 -31.14
C GLU A 138 -22.26 -20.49 -31.75
N GLY A 139 -23.46 -20.81 -32.26
CA GLY A 139 -23.73 -22.08 -32.93
C GLY A 139 -22.91 -22.28 -34.20
N GLY A 140 -22.61 -21.21 -34.94
CA GLY A 140 -21.71 -21.23 -36.09
C GLY A 140 -20.27 -21.59 -35.70
N LEU A 141 -19.74 -20.96 -34.66
CA LEU A 141 -18.40 -21.24 -34.13
C LEU A 141 -18.31 -22.65 -33.52
N GLU A 142 -19.37 -23.11 -32.85
CA GLU A 142 -19.42 -24.47 -32.31
C GLU A 142 -19.31 -25.51 -33.43
N LYS A 143 -20.06 -25.35 -34.52
CA LYS A 143 -19.96 -26.24 -35.68
C LYS A 143 -18.58 -26.20 -36.32
N ARG A 144 -17.95 -25.02 -36.37
CA ARG A 144 -16.64 -24.82 -37.00
C ARG A 144 -15.51 -25.48 -36.20
N TYR A 145 -15.49 -25.30 -34.88
CA TYR A 145 -14.33 -25.66 -34.04
C TYR A 145 -14.53 -26.86 -33.13
N ARG A 146 -15.72 -27.51 -33.09
CA ARG A 146 -15.95 -28.67 -32.21
C ARG A 146 -14.92 -29.78 -32.41
N ALA A 147 -14.67 -30.19 -33.66
CA ALA A 147 -13.69 -31.24 -33.95
C ALA A 147 -12.27 -30.85 -33.52
N ASP A 148 -11.93 -29.57 -33.60
CA ASP A 148 -10.63 -29.06 -33.18
C ASP A 148 -10.48 -29.03 -31.67
N ILE A 149 -11.52 -28.61 -30.95
CA ILE A 149 -11.57 -28.64 -29.49
C ILE A 149 -11.43 -30.08 -28.99
N ASP A 150 -12.18 -31.01 -29.57
CA ASP A 150 -12.15 -32.43 -29.22
C ASP A 150 -10.74 -33.03 -29.46
N TRP A 151 -10.08 -32.63 -30.55
CA TRP A 151 -8.70 -33.02 -30.84
C TRP A 151 -7.73 -32.48 -29.80
N VAL A 152 -7.79 -31.19 -29.43
CA VAL A 152 -6.90 -30.59 -28.42
C VAL A 152 -7.06 -31.30 -27.07
N ASN A 153 -8.31 -31.51 -26.63
CA ASN A 153 -8.62 -32.18 -25.37
C ASN A 153 -8.12 -33.63 -25.36
N SER A 154 -8.31 -34.35 -26.46
CA SER A 154 -7.85 -35.73 -26.59
C SER A 154 -6.32 -35.83 -26.64
N HIS A 155 -5.66 -34.95 -27.39
CA HIS A 155 -4.23 -35.05 -27.68
C HIS A 155 -3.36 -34.55 -26.52
N PHE A 156 -3.76 -33.47 -25.84
CA PHE A 156 -2.94 -32.83 -24.80
C PHE A 156 -3.48 -33.00 -23.38
N PHE A 157 -4.76 -33.29 -23.21
CA PHE A 157 -5.42 -33.36 -21.91
C PHE A 157 -6.00 -34.74 -21.59
N GLY A 158 -5.58 -35.78 -22.31
CA GLY A 158 -6.01 -37.16 -22.07
C GLY A 158 -7.52 -37.38 -22.21
N GLY A 159 -8.20 -36.54 -23.00
CA GLY A 159 -9.64 -36.57 -23.20
C GLY A 159 -10.45 -35.79 -22.15
N ALA A 160 -9.80 -35.10 -21.21
CA ALA A 160 -10.49 -34.22 -20.28
C ALA A 160 -11.03 -32.97 -21.01
N ASP A 161 -12.27 -32.57 -20.67
CA ASP A 161 -12.96 -31.39 -21.24
C ASP A 161 -12.40 -30.09 -20.62
N VAL A 162 -11.18 -29.74 -21.03
CA VAL A 162 -10.42 -28.61 -20.47
C VAL A 162 -10.57 -27.35 -21.33
N VAL A 163 -10.43 -27.49 -22.65
CA VAL A 163 -10.68 -26.41 -23.61
C VAL A 163 -12.11 -26.51 -24.11
N SER A 164 -12.80 -25.38 -24.17
CA SER A 164 -14.19 -25.31 -24.60
C SER A 164 -14.44 -24.12 -25.52
N LEU A 165 -15.64 -24.09 -26.13
CA LEU A 165 -16.06 -22.98 -26.97
C LEU A 165 -16.20 -21.67 -26.16
N SER A 166 -16.94 -21.73 -25.05
CA SER A 166 -17.14 -20.66 -24.08
C SER A 166 -16.67 -21.09 -22.69
N GLY A 167 -16.19 -20.14 -21.89
CA GLY A 167 -15.87 -20.40 -20.48
C GLY A 167 -17.15 -20.46 -19.65
N GLU A 168 -17.33 -21.55 -18.90
CA GLU A 168 -18.46 -21.86 -18.00
C GLU A 168 -19.75 -22.36 -18.69
N ARG A 169 -19.89 -23.70 -18.76
CA ARG A 169 -21.20 -24.35 -18.83
C ARG A 169 -21.91 -24.17 -17.47
N ASN A 170 -22.51 -23.02 -17.24
CA ASN A 170 -23.60 -22.85 -16.28
C ASN A 170 -24.59 -21.82 -16.83
N LYS A 171 -25.41 -22.26 -17.80
CA LYS A 171 -26.54 -21.50 -18.35
C LYS A 171 -27.61 -21.15 -17.30
N THR A 172 -27.56 -21.75 -16.11
CA THR A 172 -28.58 -21.62 -15.06
C THR A 172 -28.44 -20.42 -14.12
N ASP A 173 -27.27 -19.77 -14.01
CA ASP A 173 -27.09 -18.61 -13.11
C ASP A 173 -27.24 -17.24 -13.79
N ARG A 174 -27.27 -17.19 -15.13
CA ARG A 174 -27.35 -15.91 -15.88
C ARG A 174 -28.69 -15.17 -15.74
N GLN A 175 -29.76 -15.84 -15.33
CA GLN A 175 -31.10 -15.21 -15.23
C GLN A 175 -31.42 -14.60 -13.87
N ALA A 176 -30.65 -14.90 -12.81
CA ALA A 176 -30.92 -14.37 -11.47
C ALA A 176 -30.17 -13.06 -11.16
N LEU A 177 -29.07 -12.77 -11.87
CA LEU A 177 -28.21 -11.60 -11.60
C LEU A 177 -28.50 -10.40 -12.53
N ALA A 178 -29.54 -10.46 -13.36
CA ALA A 178 -29.83 -9.44 -14.38
C ALA A 178 -30.81 -8.34 -13.90
N VAL A 179 -31.41 -8.47 -12.70
CA VAL A 179 -32.50 -7.58 -12.25
C VAL A 179 -32.09 -6.62 -11.13
N GLU A 180 -31.02 -6.88 -10.37
CA GLU A 180 -30.59 -5.99 -9.27
C GLU A 180 -29.49 -4.97 -9.64
N THR A 181 -28.83 -5.10 -10.80
CA THR A 181 -27.65 -4.27 -11.14
C THR A 181 -27.97 -3.07 -12.05
N SER A 182 -29.20 -2.95 -12.55
CA SER A 182 -29.53 -2.00 -13.62
C SER A 182 -29.71 -0.55 -13.17
N LEU A 183 -29.94 -0.29 -11.87
CA LEU A 183 -30.25 1.06 -11.37
C LEU A 183 -29.03 1.85 -10.86
N SER A 184 -27.90 1.19 -10.56
CA SER A 184 -26.65 1.85 -10.12
C SER A 184 -25.62 1.99 -11.26
N ILE A 185 -25.68 1.15 -12.29
CA ILE A 185 -24.74 1.14 -13.42
C ILE A 185 -24.99 2.32 -14.38
N GLU A 186 -26.25 2.72 -14.61
CA GLU A 186 -26.55 3.76 -15.61
C GLU A 186 -25.93 5.13 -15.26
N GLY A 187 -25.91 5.52 -13.96
CA GLY A 187 -25.26 6.75 -13.52
C GLY A 187 -23.73 6.72 -13.62
N GLU A 188 -23.12 5.55 -13.41
CA GLU A 188 -21.66 5.35 -13.49
C GLU A 188 -21.19 5.26 -14.96
N MET A 189 -21.99 4.66 -15.84
CA MET A 189 -21.74 4.56 -17.29
C MET A 189 -21.81 5.91 -18.00
N VAL A 190 -22.79 6.76 -17.66
CA VAL A 190 -22.89 8.12 -18.22
C VAL A 190 -21.65 8.95 -17.85
N GLY A 191 -21.13 8.77 -16.63
CA GLY A 191 -19.87 9.38 -16.20
C GLY A 191 -18.66 8.85 -16.95
N HIS A 192 -18.57 7.52 -17.17
CA HIS A 192 -17.47 6.90 -17.91
C HIS A 192 -17.39 7.36 -19.36
N GLU A 193 -18.55 7.42 -20.04
CA GLU A 193 -18.60 7.85 -21.43
C GLU A 193 -18.14 9.30 -21.62
N ALA A 194 -18.56 10.21 -20.74
CA ALA A 194 -18.11 11.60 -20.77
C ALA A 194 -16.58 11.70 -20.63
N ARG A 195 -15.99 10.96 -19.68
CA ARG A 195 -14.54 10.97 -19.45
C ARG A 195 -13.76 10.41 -20.65
N VAL A 196 -14.21 9.30 -21.23
CA VAL A 196 -13.58 8.73 -22.43
C VAL A 196 -13.62 9.72 -23.60
N ARG A 197 -14.74 10.43 -23.79
CA ARG A 197 -14.86 11.48 -24.81
C ARG A 197 -13.90 12.65 -24.54
N ASP A 198 -13.78 13.10 -23.29
CA ASP A 198 -12.86 14.18 -22.92
C ASP A 198 -11.40 13.80 -23.15
N LEU A 199 -11.01 12.55 -22.88
CA LEU A 199 -9.65 12.06 -23.15
C LEU A 199 -9.32 12.13 -24.65
N VAL A 200 -10.25 11.69 -25.50
CA VAL A 200 -10.07 11.73 -26.96
C VAL A 200 -10.11 13.17 -27.47
N LEU A 201 -10.98 14.02 -26.94
CA LEU A 201 -11.06 15.43 -27.34
C LEU A 201 -9.77 16.18 -26.98
N ASN A 202 -9.25 15.99 -25.77
CA ASN A 202 -7.99 16.59 -25.35
C ASN A 202 -6.82 16.12 -26.22
N TRP A 203 -6.75 14.81 -26.51
CA TRP A 203 -5.78 14.27 -27.46
C TRP A 203 -5.91 14.91 -28.86
N ALA A 204 -7.14 15.06 -29.37
CA ALA A 204 -7.37 15.67 -30.67
C ALA A 204 -6.94 17.16 -30.69
N LEU A 205 -7.22 17.91 -29.62
CA LEU A 205 -6.76 19.30 -29.47
C LEU A 205 -5.23 19.39 -29.42
N GLU A 206 -4.56 18.49 -28.70
CA GLU A 206 -3.09 18.38 -28.68
C GLU A 206 -2.54 18.11 -30.09
N LYS A 207 -3.14 17.18 -30.85
CA LYS A 207 -2.74 16.89 -32.23
C LYS A 207 -2.98 18.04 -33.20
N ILE A 208 -4.09 18.76 -33.05
CA ILE A 208 -4.37 19.95 -33.86
C ILE A 208 -3.35 21.06 -33.56
N ALA A 209 -3.00 21.27 -32.28
CA ALA A 209 -1.98 22.24 -31.90
C ALA A 209 -0.60 21.90 -32.49
N LEU A 210 -0.22 20.61 -32.45
CA LEU A 210 1.03 20.11 -33.02
C LEU A 210 1.06 20.20 -34.55
N THR A 211 -0.06 19.94 -35.23
CA THR A 211 -0.17 20.05 -36.69
C THR A 211 -0.17 21.49 -37.18
N GLN A 212 -0.76 22.43 -36.42
CA GLN A 212 -0.69 23.86 -36.75
C GLN A 212 0.72 24.45 -36.61
N GLN A 213 1.52 23.98 -35.64
CA GLN A 213 2.93 24.36 -35.54
C GLN A 213 3.77 23.82 -36.70
N SER A 214 3.47 22.62 -37.18
CA SER A 214 4.20 22.00 -38.30
C SER A 214 3.78 22.55 -39.66
N GLY A 215 2.52 22.92 -39.89
CA GLY A 215 2.07 23.57 -41.13
C GLY A 215 2.77 24.92 -41.39
N ALA A 216 2.95 25.74 -40.36
CA ALA A 216 3.70 27.01 -40.47
C ALA A 216 5.18 26.78 -40.79
N SER A 217 5.76 25.66 -40.32
CA SER A 217 7.16 25.29 -40.58
C SER A 217 7.39 24.85 -42.02
N HIS A 218 6.45 24.12 -42.64
CA HIS A 218 6.54 23.72 -44.06
C HIS A 218 6.47 24.93 -45.00
N VAL A 219 5.57 25.89 -44.72
CA VAL A 219 5.50 27.14 -45.50
C VAL A 219 6.78 27.96 -45.33
N ALA A 220 7.29 28.09 -44.10
CA ALA A 220 8.55 28.79 -43.84
C ALA A 220 9.74 28.11 -44.54
N SER A 221 9.83 26.79 -44.50
CA SER A 221 10.90 26.03 -45.15
C SER A 221 10.84 26.12 -46.68
N ALA A 222 9.65 26.02 -47.28
CA ALA A 222 9.48 26.14 -48.73
C ALA A 222 9.83 27.55 -49.25
N LEU A 223 9.49 28.59 -48.48
CA LEU A 223 9.86 29.98 -48.81
C LEU A 223 11.37 30.23 -48.66
N LEU A 224 12.02 29.62 -47.67
CA LEU A 224 13.47 29.73 -47.46
C LEU A 224 14.27 28.94 -48.51
N ASN A 225 13.70 27.89 -49.08
CA ASN A 225 14.33 27.02 -50.09
C ASN A 225 14.09 27.49 -51.53
N ILE A 226 13.57 28.71 -51.74
CA ILE A 226 13.46 29.28 -53.09
C ILE A 226 14.87 29.60 -53.60
N ASP A 227 15.31 28.83 -54.60
CA ASP A 227 16.58 29.08 -55.28
C ASP A 227 16.43 30.17 -56.33
N TRP A 228 16.71 31.41 -55.93
CA TRP A 228 16.64 32.59 -56.78
C TRP A 228 17.67 32.60 -57.92
N HIS A 229 18.70 31.75 -57.90
CA HIS A 229 19.64 31.64 -59.01
C HIS A 229 18.99 31.08 -60.27
N LEU A 230 17.96 30.23 -60.10
CA LEU A 230 17.17 29.67 -61.19
C LEU A 230 16.10 30.62 -61.75
N ALA A 231 15.89 31.77 -61.12
CA ALA A 231 14.89 32.75 -61.56
C ALA A 231 15.18 33.33 -62.96
N ASN A 232 16.45 33.31 -63.39
CA ASN A 232 16.88 33.81 -64.70
C ASN A 232 17.07 32.68 -65.73
N ASP A 233 16.65 31.45 -65.43
CA ASP A 233 16.75 30.33 -66.36
C ASP A 233 15.84 30.59 -67.59
N PRO A 234 16.32 30.39 -68.84
CA PRO A 234 15.54 30.64 -70.05
C PRO A 234 14.21 29.87 -70.14
N LEU A 235 14.06 28.80 -69.34
CA LEU A 235 12.89 27.95 -69.30
C LEU A 235 11.80 28.46 -68.34
N ILE A 236 12.11 29.49 -67.54
CA ILE A 236 11.16 30.12 -66.62
C ILE A 236 10.42 31.25 -67.35
N PRO A 237 9.06 31.23 -67.35
CA PRO A 237 8.26 32.32 -67.88
C PRO A 237 8.57 33.65 -67.20
N GLN A 238 8.53 34.75 -67.96
CA GLN A 238 8.82 36.09 -67.44
C GLN A 238 7.83 36.54 -66.35
N ASP A 239 6.64 35.93 -66.29
CA ASP A 239 5.57 36.17 -65.34
C ASP A 239 5.50 35.12 -64.21
N PHE A 240 6.50 34.25 -64.09
CA PHE A 240 6.54 33.21 -63.07
C PHE A 240 6.73 33.79 -61.66
N ASP A 241 5.75 33.57 -60.80
CA ASP A 241 5.80 33.92 -59.39
C ASP A 241 5.99 32.65 -58.55
N PRO A 242 7.18 32.43 -57.95
CA PRO A 242 7.46 31.21 -57.19
C PRO A 242 6.60 31.08 -55.93
N ILE A 243 6.15 32.20 -55.35
CA ILE A 243 5.29 32.20 -54.17
C ILE A 243 3.86 31.84 -54.59
N ALA A 244 3.35 32.46 -55.66
CA ALA A 244 2.05 32.10 -56.22
C ALA A 244 2.03 30.64 -56.72
N TYR A 245 3.14 30.15 -57.27
CA TYR A 245 3.28 28.77 -57.71
C TYR A 245 3.19 27.77 -56.55
N LEU A 246 3.87 28.01 -55.42
CA LEU A 246 3.74 27.15 -54.23
C LEU A 246 2.34 27.21 -53.60
N LEU A 247 1.72 28.39 -53.57
CA LEU A 247 0.40 28.58 -52.97
C LEU A 247 -0.74 27.97 -53.81
N ASN A 248 -0.60 27.98 -55.15
CA ASN A 248 -1.58 27.37 -56.05
C ASN A 248 -1.37 25.85 -56.23
N ASN A 249 -0.24 25.30 -55.80
CA ASN A 249 0.12 23.89 -55.94
C ASN A 249 0.56 23.34 -54.58
N THR A 250 -0.42 23.09 -53.71
CA THR A 250 -0.22 22.74 -52.29
C THR A 250 0.51 21.41 -52.08
N ASP A 251 0.49 20.53 -53.08
CA ASP A 251 1.27 19.29 -53.13
C ASP A 251 2.77 19.57 -53.22
N ILE A 252 3.19 20.57 -54.00
CA ILE A 252 4.59 21.00 -54.12
C ILE A 252 5.07 21.66 -52.82
N LEU A 253 4.20 22.47 -52.21
CA LEU A 253 4.45 23.11 -50.92
C LEU A 253 4.59 22.09 -49.77
N ALA A 254 3.74 21.08 -49.74
CA ALA A 254 3.81 19.98 -48.76
C ALA A 254 5.05 19.11 -48.95
N ALA A 255 5.48 18.91 -50.20
CA ALA A 255 6.71 18.18 -50.52
C ALA A 255 8.00 18.98 -50.23
N GLY A 256 7.90 20.29 -49.97
CA GLY A 256 9.05 21.16 -49.72
C GLY A 256 9.97 21.33 -50.93
N THR A 257 9.50 21.01 -52.14
CA THR A 257 10.29 21.02 -53.36
C THR A 257 10.51 22.46 -53.84
N PRO A 258 11.76 22.86 -54.20
CA PRO A 258 12.02 24.21 -54.69
C PRO A 258 11.19 24.54 -55.94
N PRO A 259 10.48 25.68 -55.99
CA PRO A 259 9.49 25.97 -57.02
C PRO A 259 10.08 26.09 -58.43
N TYR A 260 11.24 26.74 -58.57
CA TYR A 260 11.92 26.87 -59.87
C TYR A 260 12.41 25.53 -60.40
N ALA A 261 13.07 24.73 -59.56
CA ALA A 261 13.56 23.41 -59.95
C ALA A 261 12.41 22.48 -60.36
N HIS A 262 11.30 22.48 -59.59
CA HIS A 262 10.11 21.72 -59.93
C HIS A 262 9.51 22.16 -61.26
N PHE A 263 9.35 23.46 -61.47
CA PHE A 263 8.75 23.99 -62.70
C PHE A 263 9.57 23.62 -63.95
N ILE A 264 10.91 23.74 -63.86
CA ILE A 264 11.84 23.40 -64.94
C ILE A 264 11.79 21.90 -65.26
N ALA A 265 11.82 21.05 -64.23
CA ALA A 265 11.91 19.60 -64.39
C ALA A 265 10.58 18.96 -64.81
N HIS A 266 9.46 19.40 -64.22
CA HIS A 266 8.17 18.71 -64.32
C HIS A 266 7.01 19.67 -64.55
N GLY A 267 6.95 20.78 -63.81
CA GLY A 267 5.78 21.65 -63.72
C GLY A 267 5.32 22.30 -65.05
N ARG A 268 6.24 22.52 -66.00
CA ARG A 268 5.90 23.03 -67.35
C ARG A 268 5.20 22.01 -68.26
N TYR A 269 5.32 20.72 -67.95
CA TYR A 269 4.72 19.62 -68.70
C TYR A 269 3.45 19.10 -68.06
N GLU A 270 3.23 19.43 -66.79
CA GLU A 270 2.04 19.06 -66.03
C GLU A 270 0.87 19.98 -66.40
N THR A 271 -0.23 19.39 -66.85
CA THR A 271 -1.41 20.13 -67.26
C THR A 271 -2.17 20.64 -66.03
N GLY A 272 -2.47 21.94 -65.98
CA GLY A 272 -3.27 22.55 -64.90
C GLY A 272 -2.49 23.25 -63.79
N ARG A 273 -1.15 23.31 -63.89
CA ARG A 273 -0.32 24.09 -62.95
C ARG A 273 -0.49 25.59 -63.20
N ILE A 274 -0.72 26.36 -62.13
CA ILE A 274 -0.88 27.82 -62.18
C ILE A 274 0.32 28.47 -61.49
N TRP A 275 1.03 29.35 -62.19
CA TRP A 275 2.28 29.98 -61.73
C TRP A 275 2.27 31.51 -61.73
N MET A 276 1.12 32.14 -61.99
CA MET A 276 0.94 33.58 -61.97
C MET A 276 0.00 34.03 -60.84
N ALA A 277 0.21 35.25 -60.34
CA ALA A 277 -0.66 35.90 -59.36
C ALA A 277 -1.90 36.61 -59.98
N GLY A 278 -2.23 36.38 -61.25
CA GLY A 278 -3.21 37.17 -62.01
C GLY A 278 -4.66 36.64 -62.05
N ALA A 279 -5.57 37.40 -61.42
CA ALA A 279 -7.02 37.56 -61.62
C ALA A 279 -7.82 36.45 -62.36
N ASN A 280 -7.97 35.27 -61.75
CA ASN A 280 -9.13 34.44 -62.06
C ASN A 280 -10.38 35.13 -61.49
N GLY A 281 -11.44 35.36 -62.27
CA GLY A 281 -12.75 35.77 -61.75
C GLY A 281 -13.31 34.80 -60.69
N GLY A 282 -12.75 33.58 -60.64
CA GLY A 282 -12.93 32.63 -59.55
C GLY A 282 -12.28 33.05 -58.22
N TRP A 283 -11.12 33.74 -58.22
CA TRP A 283 -10.51 34.29 -57.00
C TRP A 283 -11.29 35.48 -56.45
N SER A 284 -11.90 36.34 -57.26
CA SER A 284 -12.77 37.41 -56.73
C SER A 284 -14.05 36.85 -56.11
N LYS A 285 -14.72 35.90 -56.79
CA LYS A 285 -15.87 35.18 -56.22
C LYS A 285 -15.52 34.31 -55.02
N ALA A 286 -14.37 33.63 -55.06
CA ALA A 286 -13.89 32.85 -53.93
C ALA A 286 -13.42 33.78 -52.80
N LYS A 287 -12.84 34.94 -53.07
CA LYS A 287 -12.46 35.94 -52.05
C LYS A 287 -13.67 36.56 -51.40
N GLU A 288 -14.74 36.84 -52.14
CA GLU A 288 -16.04 37.23 -51.59
C GLU A 288 -16.67 36.09 -50.78
N GLY A 289 -16.72 34.86 -51.32
CA GLY A 289 -17.24 33.70 -50.60
C GLY A 289 -16.39 33.28 -49.38
N PHE A 290 -15.07 33.45 -49.44
CA PHE A 290 -14.16 33.27 -48.31
C PHE A 290 -14.29 34.41 -47.31
N ALA A 291 -14.56 35.64 -47.74
CA ALA A 291 -14.84 36.75 -46.84
C ALA A 291 -16.16 36.54 -46.11
N GLU A 292 -17.22 36.13 -46.82
CA GLU A 292 -18.50 35.75 -46.22
C GLU A 292 -18.34 34.56 -45.26
N LYS A 293 -17.68 33.48 -45.67
CA LYS A 293 -17.43 32.32 -44.79
C LYS A 293 -16.49 32.63 -43.63
N SER A 294 -15.52 33.53 -43.81
CA SER A 294 -14.66 33.98 -42.71
C SER A 294 -15.41 34.89 -41.74
N GLN A 295 -16.38 35.67 -42.23
CA GLN A 295 -17.27 36.47 -41.41
C GLN A 295 -18.24 35.56 -40.63
N GLU A 296 -18.91 34.61 -41.29
CA GLU A 296 -19.75 33.61 -40.62
C GLU A 296 -18.95 32.81 -39.57
N LEU A 297 -17.71 32.42 -39.90
CA LEU A 297 -16.83 31.71 -38.96
C LEU A 297 -16.43 32.59 -37.78
N ASN A 298 -16.19 33.89 -37.99
CA ASN A 298 -15.91 34.83 -36.91
C ASN A 298 -17.16 35.08 -36.04
N GLU A 299 -18.34 35.22 -36.64
CA GLU A 299 -19.60 35.37 -35.92
C GLU A 299 -19.89 34.13 -35.05
N LEU A 300 -19.70 32.92 -35.60
CA LEU A 300 -19.79 31.66 -34.84
C LEU A 300 -18.73 31.53 -33.76
N LYS A 301 -17.50 31.98 -34.01
CA LYS A 301 -16.44 32.00 -32.99
C LYS A 301 -16.76 32.97 -31.86
N GLU A 302 -17.32 34.14 -32.18
CA GLU A 302 -17.76 35.10 -31.18
C GLU A 302 -18.95 34.57 -30.38
N GLU A 303 -19.90 33.90 -31.04
CA GLU A 303 -21.04 33.27 -30.36
C GLU A 303 -20.59 32.13 -29.45
N LEU A 304 -19.69 31.26 -29.92
CA LEU A 304 -19.05 30.22 -29.11
C LEU A 304 -18.26 30.82 -27.94
N ALA A 305 -17.54 31.93 -28.15
CA ALA A 305 -16.84 32.62 -27.08
C ALA A 305 -17.81 33.22 -26.04
N ARG A 306 -18.94 33.78 -26.48
CA ARG A 306 -20.00 34.30 -25.60
C ARG A 306 -20.64 33.17 -24.78
N GLU A 307 -20.99 32.06 -25.42
CA GLU A 307 -21.52 30.86 -24.76
C GLU A 307 -20.51 30.28 -23.75
N ARG A 308 -19.23 30.21 -24.13
CA ARG A 308 -18.16 29.73 -23.24
C ARG A 308 -17.95 30.65 -22.03
N ILE A 309 -17.92 31.97 -22.23
CA ILE A 309 -17.84 32.94 -21.12
C ILE A 309 -19.05 32.79 -20.19
N LYS A 310 -20.25 32.56 -20.73
CA LYS A 310 -21.46 32.35 -19.94
C LYS A 310 -21.41 31.04 -19.14
N SER A 311 -21.02 29.94 -19.78
CA SER A 311 -20.82 28.63 -19.14
C SER A 311 -19.74 28.69 -18.06
N ASP A 312 -18.60 29.35 -18.33
CA ASP A 312 -17.51 29.53 -17.38
C ASP A 312 -17.96 30.41 -16.20
N ALA A 313 -18.77 31.45 -16.43
CA ALA A 313 -19.34 32.28 -15.38
C ALA A 313 -20.37 31.51 -14.51
N GLU A 314 -21.18 30.63 -15.11
CA GLU A 314 -22.10 29.75 -14.38
C GLU A 314 -21.32 28.70 -13.56
N CYS A 315 -20.30 28.08 -14.14
CA CYS A 315 -19.41 27.15 -13.45
C CYS A 315 -18.66 27.82 -12.29
N ALA A 316 -18.17 29.04 -12.49
CA ALA A 316 -17.52 29.83 -11.45
C ALA A 316 -18.47 30.16 -10.30
N LYS A 317 -19.74 30.52 -10.59
CA LYS A 317 -20.77 30.75 -9.55
C LYS A 317 -21.04 29.49 -8.74
N VAL A 318 -21.20 28.34 -9.39
CA VAL A 318 -21.42 27.05 -8.72
C VAL A 318 -20.20 26.70 -7.85
N THR A 319 -18.99 26.88 -8.38
CA THR A 319 -17.73 26.62 -7.66
C THR A 319 -17.60 27.50 -6.41
N VAL A 320 -17.95 28.79 -6.51
CA VAL A 320 -17.93 29.71 -5.35
C VAL A 320 -18.98 29.30 -4.30
N SER A 321 -20.17 28.86 -4.73
CA SER A 321 -21.21 28.35 -3.82
C SER A 321 -20.74 27.10 -3.07
N ILE A 322 -20.24 26.09 -3.78
CA ILE A 322 -19.72 24.84 -3.21
C ILE A 322 -18.55 25.14 -2.27
N ARG A 323 -17.63 26.03 -2.65
CA ARG A 323 -16.53 26.45 -1.79
C ARG A 323 -17.03 27.07 -0.49
N GLY A 324 -18.06 27.92 -0.55
CA GLY A 324 -18.68 28.50 0.64
C GLY A 324 -19.30 27.45 1.56
N GLU A 325 -19.97 26.45 1.00
CA GLU A 325 -20.53 25.32 1.76
C GLU A 325 -19.45 24.47 2.43
N VAL A 326 -18.37 24.14 1.69
CA VAL A 326 -17.22 23.40 2.24
C VAL A 326 -16.53 24.19 3.35
N GLU A 327 -16.29 25.50 3.17
CA GLU A 327 -15.71 26.35 4.21
C GLU A 327 -16.59 26.42 5.46
N ALA A 328 -17.92 26.44 5.31
CA ALA A 328 -18.85 26.41 6.43
C ALA A 328 -18.78 25.07 7.19
N LEU A 329 -18.73 23.94 6.46
CA LEU A 329 -18.58 22.61 7.06
C LEU A 329 -17.25 22.45 7.80
N LEU A 330 -16.15 22.97 7.22
CA LEU A 330 -14.82 22.96 7.87
C LEU A 330 -14.81 23.78 9.16
N ARG A 331 -15.46 24.95 9.18
CA ARG A 331 -15.62 25.75 10.41
C ARG A 331 -16.42 24.99 11.48
N GLN A 332 -17.52 24.36 11.08
CA GLN A 332 -18.33 23.57 11.99
C GLN A 332 -17.55 22.38 12.57
N GLN A 333 -16.73 21.72 11.76
CA GLN A 333 -15.87 20.62 12.21
C GLN A 333 -14.80 21.11 13.20
N ALA A 334 -14.14 22.25 12.90
CA ALA A 334 -13.16 22.85 13.79
C ALA A 334 -13.76 23.25 15.15
N GLU A 335 -15.00 23.76 15.18
CA GLU A 335 -15.72 24.06 16.43
C GLU A 335 -16.01 22.80 17.25
N ARG A 336 -16.42 21.70 16.60
CA ARG A 336 -16.64 20.42 17.28
C ARG A 336 -15.34 19.89 17.89
N GLU A 337 -14.24 19.90 17.12
CA GLU A 337 -12.93 19.45 17.60
C GLU A 337 -12.44 20.29 18.79
N ARG A 338 -12.66 21.60 18.75
CA ARG A 338 -12.32 22.49 19.87
C ARG A 338 -13.13 22.15 21.12
N LYS A 339 -14.43 21.91 20.97
CA LYS A 339 -15.30 21.50 22.09
C LYS A 339 -14.87 20.14 22.66
N TYR A 340 -14.55 19.16 21.81
CA TYR A 340 -14.03 17.87 22.27
C TYR A 340 -12.70 18.01 23.01
N ALA A 341 -11.79 18.88 22.54
CA ALA A 341 -10.52 19.13 23.21
C ALA A 341 -10.73 19.77 24.60
N GLU A 342 -11.69 20.70 24.73
CA GLU A 342 -12.07 21.30 26.02
C GLU A 342 -12.66 20.25 26.98
N GLU A 343 -13.57 19.39 26.51
CA GLU A 343 -14.14 18.30 27.30
C GLU A 343 -13.05 17.31 27.76
N LEU A 344 -12.09 16.98 26.90
CA LEU A 344 -10.96 16.11 27.22
C LEU A 344 -10.03 16.72 28.27
N ALA A 345 -9.72 18.02 28.16
CA ALA A 345 -8.92 18.74 29.13
C ALA A 345 -9.61 18.80 30.51
N HIS A 346 -10.93 19.00 30.54
CA HIS A 346 -11.70 18.94 31.77
C HIS A 346 -11.71 17.54 32.40
N ALA A 347 -11.81 16.49 31.59
CA ALA A 347 -11.74 15.11 32.06
C ALA A 347 -10.37 14.79 32.68
N HIS A 348 -9.26 15.14 32.00
CA HIS A 348 -7.91 14.96 32.53
C HIS A 348 -7.71 15.72 33.86
N SER A 349 -8.12 17.00 33.93
CA SER A 349 -8.03 17.79 35.16
C SER A 349 -8.85 17.20 36.32
N ARG A 350 -9.94 16.49 36.03
CA ARG A 350 -10.70 15.76 37.06
C ARG A 350 -9.94 14.52 37.54
N ILE A 351 -9.40 13.72 36.61
CA ILE A 351 -8.60 12.53 36.92
C ILE A 351 -7.38 12.93 37.77
N ASP A 352 -6.66 13.98 37.40
CA ASP A 352 -5.49 14.46 38.15
C ASP A 352 -5.83 14.86 39.59
N ARG A 353 -6.98 15.52 39.78
CA ARG A 353 -7.46 15.89 41.12
C ARG A 353 -7.82 14.67 41.97
N GLU A 354 -8.48 13.68 41.37
CA GLU A 354 -8.83 12.42 42.05
C GLU A 354 -7.58 11.61 42.41
N ARG A 355 -6.57 11.58 41.54
CA ARG A 355 -5.26 10.95 41.80
C ARG A 355 -4.53 11.62 42.95
N LEU A 356 -4.41 12.95 42.93
CA LEU A 356 -3.75 13.72 44.01
C LEU A 356 -4.46 13.50 45.36
N ALA A 357 -5.79 13.53 45.39
CA ALA A 357 -6.56 13.27 46.60
C ALA A 357 -6.35 11.84 47.14
N SER A 358 -6.19 10.85 46.25
CA SER A 358 -5.93 9.45 46.62
C SER A 358 -4.54 9.28 47.22
N ILE A 359 -3.53 9.95 46.67
CA ILE A 359 -2.16 9.97 47.20
C ILE A 359 -2.14 10.63 48.59
N GLU A 360 -2.75 11.80 48.74
CA GLU A 360 -2.81 12.50 50.03
C GLU A 360 -3.52 11.65 51.11
N ALA A 361 -4.60 10.96 50.75
CA ALA A 361 -5.30 10.05 51.66
C ALA A 361 -4.42 8.84 52.06
N ALA A 362 -3.64 8.29 51.13
CA ALA A 362 -2.71 7.20 51.41
C ALA A 362 -1.56 7.65 52.31
N GLU A 363 -0.94 8.80 52.04
CA GLU A 363 0.12 9.38 52.87
C GLU A 363 -0.35 9.62 54.30
N LYS A 364 -1.55 10.21 54.47
CA LYS A 364 -2.15 10.45 55.79
C LYS A 364 -2.41 9.16 56.57
N THR A 365 -2.67 8.06 55.88
CA THR A 365 -2.95 6.75 56.49
C THR A 365 -1.67 6.00 56.85
N TYR A 366 -0.69 5.97 55.95
CA TYR A 366 0.49 5.12 56.10
C TYR A 366 1.65 5.78 56.85
N THR A 367 1.82 7.10 56.77
CA THR A 367 2.87 7.83 57.49
C THR A 367 2.88 7.56 59.00
N PRO A 368 1.76 7.72 59.74
CA PRO A 368 1.77 7.47 61.18
C PRO A 368 2.05 6.00 61.54
N LEU A 369 1.61 5.06 60.71
CA LEU A 369 1.90 3.64 60.89
C LEU A 369 3.40 3.37 60.73
N ILE A 370 4.04 3.92 59.69
CA ILE A 370 5.49 3.79 59.48
C ILE A 370 6.25 4.37 60.69
N GLU A 371 5.87 5.57 61.16
CA GLU A 371 6.50 6.18 62.35
C GLU A 371 6.33 5.35 63.62
N GLU A 372 5.18 4.70 63.81
CA GLU A 372 4.93 3.82 64.95
C GLU A 372 5.80 2.56 64.87
N HIS A 373 5.87 1.92 63.70
CA HIS A 373 6.71 0.73 63.50
C HIS A 373 8.19 1.06 63.68
N VAL A 374 8.68 2.18 63.15
CA VAL A 374 10.06 2.65 63.36
C VAL A 374 10.36 2.84 64.85
N ARG A 375 9.45 3.46 65.61
CA ARG A 375 9.59 3.61 67.07
C ARG A 375 9.67 2.25 67.78
N ARG A 376 8.81 1.30 67.41
CA ARG A 376 8.81 -0.06 67.97
C ARG A 376 10.10 -0.80 67.64
N THR A 377 10.61 -0.71 66.41
CA THR A 377 11.87 -1.35 66.01
C THR A 377 13.05 -0.78 66.78
N SER A 378 13.17 0.54 66.92
CA SER A 378 14.27 1.15 67.69
C SER A 378 14.21 0.79 69.18
N ALA A 379 13.01 0.66 69.75
CA ALA A 379 12.86 0.19 71.13
C ALA A 379 13.30 -1.27 71.30
N LEU A 380 12.98 -2.13 70.32
CA LEU A 380 13.41 -3.53 70.31
C LEU A 380 14.94 -3.65 70.11
N GLU A 381 15.53 -2.87 69.22
CA GLU A 381 16.99 -2.82 69.00
C GLU A 381 17.73 -2.48 70.29
N LYS A 382 17.26 -1.45 71.00
CA LYS A 382 17.85 -1.06 72.28
C LYS A 382 17.80 -2.19 73.31
N ARG A 383 16.64 -2.85 73.45
CA ARG A 383 16.48 -3.98 74.39
C ARG A 383 17.36 -5.17 74.02
N LEU A 384 17.53 -5.43 72.73
CA LEU A 384 18.40 -6.48 72.24
C LEU A 384 19.87 -6.19 72.57
N LEU A 385 20.31 -4.94 72.40
CA LEU A 385 21.66 -4.50 72.74
C LEU A 385 21.93 -4.65 74.25
N ASP A 386 20.98 -4.20 75.08
CA ASP A 386 21.06 -4.31 76.55
C ASP A 386 21.13 -5.78 77.01
N ALA A 387 20.30 -6.66 76.43
CA ALA A 387 20.31 -8.08 76.74
C ALA A 387 21.60 -8.78 76.29
N GLN A 388 22.18 -8.38 75.14
CA GLN A 388 23.48 -8.88 74.69
C GLN A 388 24.61 -8.50 75.65
N ASP A 389 24.61 -7.26 76.15
CA ASP A 389 25.59 -6.80 77.15
C ASP A 389 25.47 -7.58 78.47
N GLN A 390 24.23 -7.81 78.94
CA GLN A 390 23.98 -8.63 80.13
C GLN A 390 24.47 -10.08 79.95
N LEU A 391 24.21 -10.70 78.80
CA LEU A 391 24.71 -12.03 78.49
C LEU A 391 26.25 -12.07 78.49
N HIS A 392 26.90 -11.04 77.92
CA HIS A 392 28.35 -10.96 77.89
C HIS A 392 28.95 -10.87 79.29
N LYS A 393 28.36 -10.04 80.17
CA LYS A 393 28.75 -9.94 81.59
C LYS A 393 28.58 -11.26 82.32
N ALA A 394 27.44 -11.92 82.17
CA ALA A 394 27.19 -13.22 82.80
C ALA A 394 28.21 -14.29 82.33
N ARG A 395 28.55 -14.32 81.04
CA ARG A 395 29.59 -15.23 80.51
C ARG A 395 30.97 -14.95 81.10
N GLN A 396 31.37 -13.68 81.22
CA GLN A 396 32.64 -13.32 81.86
C GLN A 396 32.69 -13.74 83.33
N GLU A 397 31.59 -13.60 84.07
CA GLU A 397 31.49 -14.05 85.46
C GLU A 397 31.62 -15.57 85.58
N ILE A 398 30.93 -16.33 84.73
CA ILE A 398 31.05 -17.80 84.68
C ILE A 398 32.50 -18.20 84.38
N GLU A 399 33.16 -17.55 83.41
CA GLU A 399 34.54 -17.85 83.06
C GLU A 399 35.51 -17.56 84.22
N LEU A 400 35.29 -16.47 84.96
CA LEU A 400 36.06 -16.15 86.15
C LEU A 400 35.89 -17.21 87.25
N LEU A 401 34.65 -17.66 87.48
CA LEU A 401 34.34 -18.70 88.46
C LEU A 401 35.00 -20.04 88.10
N LEU A 402 34.96 -20.43 86.82
CA LEU A 402 35.62 -21.64 86.32
C LEU A 402 37.14 -21.56 86.47
N ARG A 403 37.76 -20.41 86.19
CA ARG A 403 39.20 -20.21 86.43
C ARG A 403 39.56 -20.33 87.91
N GLN A 404 38.78 -19.72 88.80
CA GLN A 404 38.99 -19.87 90.26
C GLN A 404 38.83 -21.31 90.71
N GLN A 405 37.91 -22.08 90.13
CA GLN A 405 37.77 -23.51 90.41
C GLN A 405 39.01 -24.29 89.97
N LEU A 406 39.52 -24.02 88.77
CA LEU A 406 40.71 -24.67 88.25
C LEU A 406 41.92 -24.38 89.15
N GLU A 407 42.15 -23.12 89.51
CA GLU A 407 43.23 -22.71 90.41
C GLU A 407 43.12 -23.37 91.79
N ARG A 408 41.91 -23.44 92.38
CA ARG A 408 41.68 -24.14 93.65
C ARG A 408 41.94 -25.64 93.53
N SER A 409 41.50 -26.26 92.43
CA SER A 409 41.72 -27.68 92.19
C SER A 409 43.21 -28.02 92.01
N GLN A 410 43.96 -27.13 91.34
CA GLN A 410 45.40 -27.24 91.16
C GLN A 410 46.15 -27.04 92.48
N ALA A 411 45.83 -25.99 93.23
CA ALA A 411 46.39 -25.75 94.56
C ALA A 411 46.10 -26.92 95.51
N HIS A 412 44.92 -27.51 95.42
CA HIS A 412 44.56 -28.68 96.21
C HIS A 412 45.29 -29.95 95.75
N ALA A 413 45.44 -30.18 94.43
CA ALA A 413 46.25 -31.27 93.90
C ALA A 413 47.73 -31.16 94.32
N GLU A 414 48.28 -29.94 94.32
CA GLU A 414 49.61 -29.65 94.86
C GLU A 414 49.70 -29.89 96.37
N GLN A 415 48.63 -29.59 97.13
CA GLN A 415 48.57 -29.82 98.57
C GLN A 415 48.42 -31.31 98.92
N ILE A 416 47.67 -32.11 98.12
CA ILE A 416 47.62 -33.58 98.21
C ILE A 416 48.99 -34.19 97.89
N ALA A 417 49.67 -33.69 96.85
CA ALA A 417 51.01 -34.14 96.50
C ALA A 417 52.03 -33.88 97.64
N ARG A 418 51.80 -32.84 98.46
CA ARG A 418 52.63 -32.52 99.65
C ARG A 418 52.24 -33.29 100.92
N LEU A 419 51.05 -33.88 101.01
CA LEU A 419 50.53 -34.51 102.24
C LEU A 419 50.35 -36.04 102.13
N HIS A 420 51.30 -36.74 101.51
CA HIS A 420 51.40 -38.20 101.65
C HIS A 420 52.03 -38.62 102.99
N LEU A 421 51.33 -38.35 104.10
CA LEU A 421 51.47 -39.02 105.40
C LEU A 421 50.22 -38.74 106.26
N GLY A 422 49.34 -39.74 106.38
CA GLY A 422 48.42 -39.98 107.50
C GLY A 422 47.15 -39.13 107.65
N MET A 423 45.99 -39.78 107.41
CA MET A 423 44.62 -39.52 107.91
C MET A 423 43.93 -38.16 107.64
N ASP A 424 42.71 -38.18 107.07
CA ASP A 424 41.48 -37.68 107.73
C ASP A 424 40.25 -37.59 106.81
N GLU A 425 39.16 -38.24 107.22
CA GLU A 425 37.80 -38.17 106.64
C GLU A 425 37.11 -36.80 106.87
N ALA A 426 37.63 -35.94 107.76
CA ALA A 426 37.03 -34.65 108.10
C ALA A 426 37.25 -33.54 107.05
N ARG A 427 38.21 -33.69 106.12
CA ARG A 427 38.49 -32.69 105.06
C ARG A 427 37.68 -32.89 103.78
N ALA A 428 37.26 -34.11 103.48
CA ALA A 428 36.43 -34.41 102.31
C ALA A 428 35.06 -33.72 102.37
N VAL A 429 34.48 -33.58 103.57
CA VAL A 429 33.15 -32.98 103.79
C VAL A 429 33.14 -31.46 103.59
N MET A 430 34.21 -30.74 103.92
CA MET A 430 34.30 -29.30 103.63
C MET A 430 34.50 -29.00 102.14
N ILE A 431 35.21 -29.87 101.42
CA ILE A 431 35.42 -29.76 99.96
C ILE A 431 34.10 -30.04 99.22
N ASP A 432 33.35 -31.05 99.66
CA ASP A 432 32.05 -31.39 99.07
C ASP A 432 31.02 -30.26 99.30
N ALA A 433 31.00 -29.65 100.49
CA ALA A 433 30.11 -28.52 100.79
C ALA A 433 30.45 -27.25 99.99
N ALA A 434 31.73 -26.94 99.78
CA ALA A 434 32.17 -25.79 98.99
C ALA A 434 31.93 -26.00 97.48
N ASN A 435 32.22 -27.19 96.95
CA ASN A 435 31.92 -27.53 95.55
C ASN A 435 30.41 -27.55 95.27
N LYS A 436 29.60 -28.04 96.22
CA LYS A 436 28.14 -28.05 96.09
C LYS A 436 27.52 -26.65 96.09
N LYS A 437 27.99 -25.74 96.96
CA LYS A 437 27.54 -24.33 96.93
C LYS A 437 27.93 -23.61 95.63
N GLN A 438 29.11 -23.88 95.09
CA GLN A 438 29.56 -23.25 93.85
C GLN A 438 28.92 -23.86 92.60
N SER A 439 28.65 -25.17 92.59
CA SER A 439 27.89 -25.86 91.52
C SER A 439 26.48 -25.31 91.40
N ILE A 440 25.80 -25.06 92.53
CA ILE A 440 24.48 -24.43 92.55
C ILE A 440 24.53 -23.02 91.94
N LEU A 441 25.58 -22.24 92.21
CA LEU A 441 25.76 -20.92 91.59
C LEU A 441 26.00 -21.02 90.08
N VAL A 442 26.85 -21.95 89.62
CA VAL A 442 27.10 -22.17 88.18
C VAL A 442 25.81 -22.60 87.47
N ASP A 443 25.04 -23.52 88.05
CA ASP A 443 23.74 -23.95 87.49
C ASP A 443 22.73 -22.80 87.44
N GLU A 444 22.67 -21.94 88.46
CA GLU A 444 21.81 -20.74 88.47
C GLU A 444 22.22 -19.74 87.38
N PHE A 445 23.52 -19.54 87.14
CA PHE A 445 24.02 -18.66 86.09
C PHE A 445 23.81 -19.24 84.69
N GLU A 446 23.97 -20.55 84.50
CA GLU A 446 23.66 -21.22 83.23
C GLU A 446 22.16 -21.17 82.91
N GLN A 447 21.29 -21.36 83.91
CA GLN A 447 19.84 -21.18 83.72
C GLN A 447 19.50 -19.74 83.33
N ARG A 448 20.11 -18.74 83.98
CA ARG A 448 19.93 -17.32 83.59
C ARG A 448 20.43 -17.04 82.18
N ALA A 449 21.58 -17.58 81.80
CA ALA A 449 22.12 -17.44 80.44
C ALA A 449 21.21 -18.08 79.39
N SER A 450 20.67 -19.28 79.67
CA SER A 450 19.72 -19.97 78.78
C SER A 450 18.41 -19.19 78.60
N ILE A 451 17.87 -18.61 79.68
CA ILE A 451 16.68 -17.74 79.62
C ILE A 451 16.97 -16.52 78.74
N LEU A 452 18.10 -15.84 78.95
CA LEU A 452 18.49 -14.67 78.16
C LEU A 452 18.70 -15.01 76.67
N GLU A 453 19.27 -16.17 76.35
CA GLU A 453 19.43 -16.63 74.95
C GLU A 453 18.07 -16.91 74.27
N SER A 454 17.11 -17.46 75.03
CA SER A 454 15.75 -17.68 74.52
C SER A 454 15.00 -16.36 74.27
N GLU A 455 15.17 -15.37 75.17
CA GLU A 455 14.59 -14.04 75.00
C GLU A 455 15.23 -13.28 73.84
N LEU A 456 16.55 -13.37 73.66
CA LEU A 456 17.26 -12.80 72.51
C LEU A 456 16.78 -13.37 71.18
N SER A 457 16.57 -14.69 71.12
CA SER A 457 16.04 -15.36 69.92
C SER A 457 14.62 -14.89 69.59
N ARG A 458 13.77 -14.75 70.62
CA ARG A 458 12.42 -14.20 70.47
C ARG A 458 12.46 -12.74 70.00
N MET A 459 13.28 -11.88 70.58
CA MET A 459 13.38 -10.48 70.17
C MET A 459 13.89 -10.33 68.72
N ARG A 460 14.84 -11.17 68.28
CA ARG A 460 15.31 -11.19 66.88
C ARG A 460 14.18 -11.51 65.90
N SER A 461 13.37 -12.54 66.19
CA SER A 461 12.22 -12.90 65.34
C SER A 461 11.18 -11.77 65.23
N GLN A 462 10.94 -11.04 66.33
CA GLN A 462 10.02 -9.89 66.34
C GLN A 462 10.56 -8.69 65.55
N PHE A 463 11.87 -8.46 65.61
CA PHE A 463 12.53 -7.41 64.82
C PHE A 463 12.42 -7.68 63.31
N GLU A 464 12.68 -8.93 62.89
CA GLU A 464 12.63 -9.32 61.48
C GLU A 464 11.21 -9.27 60.90
N ALA A 465 10.20 -9.62 61.70
CA ALA A 465 8.80 -9.45 61.34
C ALA A 465 8.42 -7.96 61.17
N SER A 466 8.78 -7.10 62.12
CA SER A 466 8.48 -5.67 62.04
C SER A 466 9.21 -4.98 60.89
N ARG A 467 10.42 -5.40 60.56
CA ARG A 467 11.16 -4.90 59.39
C ARG A 467 10.45 -5.28 58.08
N SER A 468 9.96 -6.51 57.97
CA SER A 468 9.23 -6.99 56.80
C SER A 468 7.93 -6.22 56.58
N GLU A 469 7.23 -5.85 57.66
CA GLU A 469 6.02 -5.01 57.59
C GLU A 469 6.31 -3.59 57.10
N ILE A 470 7.40 -2.97 57.57
CA ILE A 470 7.83 -1.65 57.08
C ILE A 470 8.15 -1.70 55.58
N GLU A 471 8.90 -2.72 55.15
CA GLU A 471 9.24 -2.90 53.72
C GLU A 471 7.97 -3.12 52.85
N ALA A 472 6.97 -3.84 53.36
CA ALA A 472 5.70 -4.04 52.67
C ALA A 472 4.87 -2.75 52.53
N LEU A 473 4.84 -1.92 53.58
CA LEU A 473 4.15 -0.63 53.56
C LEU A 473 4.82 0.35 52.58
N LEU A 474 6.15 0.42 52.60
CA LEU A 474 6.92 1.28 51.67
C LEU A 474 6.77 0.86 50.20
N ARG A 475 6.65 -0.44 49.92
CA ARG A 475 6.37 -0.92 48.56
C ARG A 475 4.99 -0.49 48.08
N ARG A 476 3.96 -0.61 48.94
CA ARG A 476 2.59 -0.20 48.60
C ARG A 476 2.48 1.30 48.34
N THR A 477 3.19 2.14 49.09
CA THR A 477 3.23 3.59 48.82
C THR A 477 3.95 3.90 47.50
N ALA A 478 5.08 3.23 47.23
CA ALA A 478 5.82 3.42 45.97
C ALA A 478 5.06 2.92 44.73
N ASP A 479 4.27 1.85 44.85
CA ASP A 479 3.45 1.35 43.75
C ASP A 479 2.31 2.32 43.40
N LEU A 480 1.72 2.99 44.40
CA LEU A 480 0.72 4.04 44.18
C LEU A 480 1.32 5.28 43.49
N GLU A 481 2.55 5.67 43.84
CA GLU A 481 3.28 6.76 43.16
C GLU A 481 3.66 6.41 41.72
N ARG A 482 4.04 5.15 41.45
CA ARG A 482 4.35 4.69 40.08
C ARG A 482 3.11 4.64 39.18
N GLN A 483 1.97 4.22 39.73
CA GLN A 483 0.70 4.29 39.01
C GLN A 483 0.29 5.74 38.69
N SER A 484 0.78 6.73 39.44
CA SER A 484 0.55 8.14 39.16
C SER A 484 1.47 8.73 38.07
N THR A 485 2.55 8.04 37.68
CA THR A 485 3.58 8.57 36.75
C THR A 485 3.58 7.90 35.38
N HIS A 486 2.83 6.81 35.18
CA HIS A 486 2.81 6.02 33.94
C HIS A 486 1.48 5.99 33.16
N GLU A 487 0.49 6.80 33.53
CA GLU A 487 -0.74 7.05 32.75
C GLU A 487 -0.96 8.54 32.59
#